data_AF-A0A7S0LYP3-F1
#
_entry.id   AF-A0A7S0LYP3-F1
#
_cell.length_a   1.000
_cell.length_b   1.000
_cell.length_c   1.000
_cell.angle_alpha   90.00
_cell.angle_beta   90.00
_cell.angle_gamma   90.00
#
_symmetry.space_group_name_H-M   'P 1'
#
loop_
_entity.id
_entity.type
_entity.pdbx_description
1 polymer ?
#
loop_
_entity_poly.entity_id
_entity_poly.type
_entity_poly.pdbx_seq_one_letter_code
_entity_poly.pdbx_strand_id
1 'polypeptide(L)'
;MATAKCADGKQLQMDIMEEFSATFVTLNELWEEIGFEPKECESSSADMVLEMKRVLSNKISTTQEIKSGLNSQIRLANARIKTVAAELGETTSDPTADGTLRQQLADQKAVLEDLEGKKLARSNILSAKAVELTALFNELDDALTAEQAKFLRTVSDFTLGRIEQFDARIRD
;
A
#
# COMPACT_ATOMS: atom_id res chain seq x y z
N MET A 1 15.64 -6.59 -13.47
CA MET A 1 15.28 -5.18 -13.25
C MET A 1 16.11 -4.69 -12.06
N ALA A 2 16.98 -3.70 -12.25
CA ALA A 2 17.98 -3.32 -11.27
C ALA A 2 17.34 -2.66 -10.04
N THR A 3 17.53 -3.25 -8.86
CA THR A 3 17.30 -2.55 -7.60
C THR A 3 18.17 -1.30 -7.59
N ALA A 4 17.56 -0.12 -7.54
CA ALA A 4 18.28 1.10 -7.19
C ALA A 4 18.85 0.90 -5.78
N LYS A 5 20.08 0.38 -5.69
CA LYS A 5 20.92 0.58 -4.51
C LYS A 5 21.00 2.10 -4.34
N CYS A 6 21.01 2.60 -3.11
CA CYS A 6 21.55 3.94 -2.87
C CYS A 6 22.95 3.96 -3.49
N ALA A 7 23.07 4.50 -4.70
CA ALA A 7 24.31 4.55 -5.44
C ALA A 7 25.29 5.39 -4.60
N ASP A 8 26.52 4.91 -4.50
CA ASP A 8 27.64 5.60 -3.83
C ASP A 8 27.54 5.88 -2.33
N GLY A 9 26.84 5.03 -1.58
CA GLY A 9 26.93 5.07 -0.11
C GLY A 9 28.37 4.99 0.41
N LYS A 10 29.29 4.30 -0.28
CA LYS A 10 30.71 4.21 0.11
C LYS A 10 31.50 5.48 -0.20
N GLN A 11 31.32 6.07 -1.37
CA GLN A 11 32.01 7.32 -1.73
C GLN A 11 31.50 8.45 -0.83
N LEU A 12 30.18 8.58 -0.66
CA LEU A 12 29.59 9.58 0.22
C LEU A 12 30.02 9.41 1.69
N GLN A 13 30.15 8.17 2.18
CA GLN A 13 30.71 7.92 3.52
C GLN A 13 32.15 8.39 3.63
N MET A 14 32.95 8.16 2.59
CA MET A 14 34.34 8.60 2.54
C MET A 14 34.43 10.13 2.50
N ASP A 15 33.63 10.78 1.66
CA ASP A 15 33.55 12.25 1.54
C ASP A 15 33.13 12.89 2.88
N ILE A 16 32.14 12.31 3.58
CA ILE A 16 31.70 12.81 4.90
C ILE A 16 32.83 12.68 5.94
N MET A 17 33.58 11.57 5.93
CA MET A 17 34.68 11.35 6.86
C MET A 17 35.87 12.29 6.56
N GLU A 18 36.15 12.53 5.28
CA GLU A 18 37.18 13.46 4.84
C GLU A 18 36.85 14.89 5.23
N GLU A 19 35.62 15.35 4.95
CA GLU A 19 35.14 16.67 5.32
C GLU A 19 35.13 16.88 6.85
N PHE A 20 34.68 15.86 7.60
CA PHE A 20 34.69 15.92 9.06
C PHE A 20 36.13 16.02 9.60
N SER A 21 37.05 15.23 9.04
CA SER A 21 38.46 15.28 9.42
C SER A 21 39.08 16.64 9.11
N ALA A 22 38.84 17.19 7.91
CA ALA A 22 39.35 18.50 7.50
C ALA A 22 38.81 19.62 8.42
N THR A 23 37.50 19.60 8.68
CA THR A 23 36.85 20.55 9.59
C THR A 23 37.43 20.47 11.01
N PHE A 24 37.69 19.26 11.50
CA PHE A 24 38.27 19.06 12.83
C PHE A 24 39.71 19.57 12.93
N VAL A 25 40.52 19.44 11.87
CA VAL A 25 41.86 20.04 11.82
C VAL A 25 41.78 21.56 11.92
N THR A 26 40.94 22.20 11.10
CA THR A 26 40.76 23.67 11.15
C THR A 26 40.23 24.14 12.50
N LEU A 27 39.33 23.38 13.14
CA LEU A 27 38.86 23.71 14.49
C LEU A 27 39.98 23.67 15.53
N ASN A 28 40.88 22.68 15.46
CA ASN A 28 42.03 22.61 16.36
C ASN A 28 42.96 23.80 16.17
N GLU A 29 43.25 24.19 14.93
CA GLU A 29 44.06 25.39 14.63
C GLU A 29 43.42 26.65 15.24
N LEU A 30 42.10 26.82 15.09
CA LEU A 30 41.37 27.95 15.68
C LEU A 30 41.37 27.91 17.21
N TRP A 31 41.21 26.74 17.82
CA TRP A 31 41.29 26.57 19.28
C TRP A 31 42.67 26.93 19.82
N GLU A 32 43.74 26.54 19.12
CA GLU A 32 45.11 26.94 19.45
C GLU A 32 45.31 28.45 19.33
N GLU A 33 44.83 29.07 18.25
CA GLU A 33 44.91 30.53 18.04
C GLU A 33 44.19 31.32 19.13
N ILE A 34 43.03 30.84 19.58
CA ILE A 34 42.23 31.49 20.64
C ILE A 34 42.84 31.22 22.04
N GLY A 35 43.54 30.09 22.21
CA GLY A 35 44.10 29.66 23.48
C GLY A 35 43.12 28.84 24.34
N PHE A 36 42.30 27.99 23.72
CA PHE A 36 41.47 27.02 24.46
C PHE A 36 42.33 26.09 25.31
N GLU A 37 41.89 25.82 26.54
CA GLU A 37 42.50 24.79 27.37
C GLU A 37 42.11 23.38 26.87
N PRO A 38 42.94 22.34 27.12
CA PRO A 38 42.65 20.97 26.67
C PRO A 38 41.25 20.47 27.06
N LYS A 39 40.77 20.84 28.25
CA LYS A 39 39.42 20.48 28.74
C LYS A 39 38.30 21.13 27.93
N GLU A 40 38.53 22.33 27.39
CA GLU A 40 37.56 23.05 26.57
C GLU A 40 37.49 22.44 25.17
N CYS A 41 38.64 22.07 24.59
CA CYS A 41 38.71 21.31 23.34
C CYS A 41 38.02 19.94 23.47
N GLU A 42 38.27 19.22 24.58
CA GLU A 42 37.63 17.92 24.84
C GLU A 42 36.12 18.06 24.99
N SER A 43 35.65 19.04 25.78
CA SER A 43 34.22 19.31 25.96
C SER A 43 33.56 19.66 24.62
N SER A 44 34.16 20.56 23.84
CA SER A 44 33.60 20.99 22.55
C SER A 44 33.56 19.83 21.54
N SER A 45 34.60 19.00 21.51
CA SER A 45 34.64 17.80 20.67
C SER A 45 33.57 16.78 21.07
N ALA A 46 33.35 16.57 22.37
CA ALA A 46 32.31 15.69 22.88
C ALA A 46 30.91 16.18 22.47
N ASP A 47 30.66 17.49 22.56
CA ASP A 47 29.40 18.10 22.14
C ASP A 47 29.14 17.88 20.64
N MET A 48 30.16 18.02 19.79
CA MET A 48 30.06 17.73 18.36
C MET A 48 29.69 16.27 18.09
N VAL A 49 30.36 15.32 18.75
CA VAL A 49 30.06 13.88 18.58
C VAL A 49 28.64 13.55 19.04
N LEU A 50 28.19 14.14 20.15
CA LEU A 50 26.82 14.00 20.63
C LEU A 50 25.81 14.50 19.60
N GLU A 51 26.08 15.65 18.99
CA GLU A 51 25.20 16.24 17.98
C GLU A 51 25.15 15.39 16.70
N MET A 52 26.29 14.89 16.22
CA MET A 52 26.32 13.95 15.09
C MET A 52 25.51 12.68 15.39
N LYS A 53 25.70 12.10 16.59
CA LYS A 53 24.96 10.93 17.03
C LYS A 53 23.46 11.20 17.07
N ARG A 54 23.05 12.37 17.53
CA ARG A 54 21.65 12.80 17.57
C ARG A 54 21.05 12.85 16.16
N VAL A 55 21.73 13.51 15.22
CA VAL A 55 21.27 13.64 13.83
C VAL A 55 21.13 12.27 13.15
N LEU A 56 22.14 11.42 13.27
CA LEU A 56 22.12 10.07 12.67
C LEU A 56 21.02 9.19 13.29
N SER A 57 20.86 9.23 14.61
CA SER A 57 19.83 8.47 15.32
C SER A 57 18.42 8.90 14.89
N ASN A 58 18.18 10.20 14.77
CA ASN A 58 16.92 10.73 14.26
C ASN A 58 16.66 10.28 12.81
N LYS A 59 17.68 10.28 11.95
CA LYS A 59 17.54 9.82 10.57
C LYS A 59 17.22 8.33 10.49
N ILE A 60 17.82 7.51 11.36
CA ILE A 60 17.51 6.08 11.47
C ILE A 60 16.07 5.89 11.94
N SER A 61 15.65 6.56 13.01
CA SER A 61 14.30 6.44 13.57
C SER A 61 13.22 6.79 12.54
N THR A 62 13.33 7.95 11.90
CA THR A 62 12.39 8.38 10.86
C THR A 62 12.36 7.41 9.66
N THR A 63 13.50 6.83 9.29
CA THR A 63 13.56 5.82 8.22
C THR A 63 12.91 4.50 8.65
N GLN A 64 13.05 4.09 9.91
CA GLN A 64 12.38 2.91 10.47
C GLN A 64 10.86 3.10 10.52
N GLU A 65 10.39 4.29 10.87
CA GLU A 65 8.96 4.65 10.82
C GLU A 65 8.40 4.53 9.40
N ILE A 66 9.12 5.05 8.39
CA ILE A 66 8.73 4.90 6.98
C ILE A 66 8.66 3.42 6.59
N LYS A 67 9.66 2.61 6.98
CA LYS A 67 9.68 1.17 6.71
C LYS A 67 8.47 0.47 7.35
N SER A 68 8.15 0.79 8.61
CA SER A 68 7.00 0.25 9.33
C SER A 68 5.68 0.64 8.66
N GLY A 69 5.55 1.92 8.26
CA GLY A 69 4.38 2.43 7.53
C GLY A 69 4.16 1.71 6.20
N LEU A 70 5.21 1.50 5.41
CA LEU A 70 5.13 0.75 4.15
C LEU A 70 4.70 -0.71 4.38
N ASN A 71 5.30 -1.40 5.35
CA ASN A 71 4.88 -2.78 5.70
C ASN A 71 3.41 -2.84 6.12
N SER A 72 2.93 -1.86 6.89
CA SER A 72 1.53 -1.78 7.29
C SER A 72 0.61 -1.62 6.08
N GLN A 73 0.94 -0.71 5.17
CA GLN A 73 0.17 -0.49 3.94
C GLN A 73 0.14 -1.72 3.05
N ILE A 74 1.26 -2.44 2.90
CA ILE A 74 1.31 -3.70 2.14
C ILE A 74 0.38 -4.75 2.77
N ARG A 75 0.41 -4.92 4.09
CA ARG A 75 -0.50 -5.87 4.78
C ARG A 75 -1.97 -5.53 4.55
N LEU A 76 -2.32 -4.24 4.63
CA LEU A 76 -3.69 -3.79 4.40
C LEU A 76 -4.12 -4.02 2.95
N ALA A 77 -3.27 -3.71 1.98
CA ALA A 77 -3.53 -3.97 0.56
C ALA A 77 -3.74 -5.46 0.31
N ASN A 78 -2.86 -6.33 0.83
CA ASN A 78 -2.99 -7.78 0.72
C ASN A 78 -4.30 -8.31 1.33
N ALA A 79 -4.69 -7.79 2.49
CA ALA A 79 -5.95 -8.17 3.12
C ALA A 79 -7.15 -7.79 2.23
N ARG A 80 -7.16 -6.57 1.68
CA ARG A 80 -8.23 -6.12 0.79
C ARG A 80 -8.27 -6.93 -0.51
N ILE A 81 -7.12 -7.24 -1.10
CA ILE A 81 -7.01 -8.10 -2.28
C ILE A 81 -7.64 -9.47 -2.01
N LYS A 82 -7.34 -10.10 -0.87
CA LYS A 82 -7.95 -11.39 -0.48
C LYS A 82 -9.46 -11.29 -0.34
N THR A 83 -9.95 -10.23 0.29
CA THR A 83 -11.39 -9.97 0.43
C THR A 83 -12.08 -9.82 -0.92
N VAL A 84 -11.60 -8.91 -1.78
CA VAL A 84 -12.22 -8.64 -3.08
C VAL A 84 -12.14 -9.86 -4.00
N ALA A 85 -11.01 -10.57 -3.99
CA ALA A 85 -10.89 -11.80 -4.76
C ALA A 85 -11.89 -12.87 -4.31
N ALA A 86 -12.09 -13.04 -3.00
CA ALA A 86 -13.08 -13.98 -2.47
C ALA A 86 -14.52 -13.61 -2.87
N GLU A 87 -14.87 -12.32 -2.87
CA GLU A 87 -16.17 -11.81 -3.34
C GLU A 87 -16.39 -12.08 -4.84
N LEU A 88 -15.33 -11.97 -5.63
CA LEU A 88 -15.34 -12.28 -7.06
C LEU A 88 -15.29 -13.78 -7.37
N GLY A 89 -14.97 -14.62 -6.37
CA GLY A 89 -14.69 -16.04 -6.56
C GLY A 89 -13.37 -16.33 -7.26
N GLU A 90 -12.44 -15.38 -7.26
CA GLU A 90 -11.09 -15.51 -7.82
C GLU A 90 -10.11 -15.99 -6.74
N THR A 91 -9.16 -16.85 -7.14
CA THR A 91 -8.04 -17.22 -6.28
C THR A 91 -6.90 -16.23 -6.47
N THR A 92 -6.46 -15.58 -5.40
CA THR A 92 -5.23 -14.79 -5.42
C THR A 92 -4.05 -15.64 -5.01
N SER A 93 -2.98 -15.62 -5.81
CA SER A 93 -1.68 -16.08 -5.35
C SER A 93 -1.15 -15.07 -4.35
N ASP A 94 -0.59 -15.53 -3.22
CA ASP A 94 0.13 -14.64 -2.33
C ASP A 94 1.27 -13.99 -3.13
N PRO A 95 1.39 -12.65 -3.11
CA PRO A 95 2.40 -11.97 -3.89
C PRO A 95 3.79 -12.39 -3.42
N THR A 96 4.65 -12.76 -4.37
CA THR A 96 6.06 -12.99 -4.12
C THR A 96 6.69 -11.69 -3.61
N ALA A 97 7.37 -11.75 -2.47
CA ALA A 97 7.98 -10.61 -1.79
C ALA A 97 9.25 -10.11 -2.50
N ASP A 98 9.19 -9.95 -3.81
CA ASP A 98 10.32 -9.52 -4.62
C ASP A 98 10.38 -8.00 -4.73
N GLY A 99 11.60 -7.46 -4.85
CA GLY A 99 11.83 -6.02 -4.98
C GLY A 99 11.79 -5.23 -3.68
N THR A 100 11.66 -3.90 -3.80
CA THR A 100 11.64 -2.98 -2.64
C THR A 100 10.25 -2.86 -2.04
N LEU A 101 10.12 -2.44 -0.78
CA LEU A 101 8.80 -2.22 -0.16
C LEU A 101 7.91 -1.24 -0.94
N ARG A 102 8.49 -0.22 -1.57
CA ARG A 102 7.74 0.70 -2.43
C ARG A 102 7.24 0.02 -3.70
N GLN A 103 8.08 -0.83 -4.30
CA GLN A 103 7.71 -1.62 -5.47
C GLN A 103 6.58 -2.60 -5.11
N GLN A 104 6.76 -3.37 -4.05
CA GLN A 104 5.76 -4.31 -3.56
C GLN A 104 4.41 -3.63 -3.30
N LEU A 105 4.41 -2.46 -2.66
CA LEU A 105 3.19 -1.70 -2.44
C LEU A 105 2.55 -1.21 -3.75
N ALA A 106 3.34 -0.77 -4.72
CA ALA A 106 2.83 -0.36 -6.03
C ALA A 106 2.20 -1.54 -6.77
N ASP A 107 2.85 -2.70 -6.75
CA ASP A 107 2.36 -3.93 -7.37
C ASP A 107 1.05 -4.37 -6.72
N GLN A 108 0.95 -4.34 -5.37
CA GLN A 108 -0.31 -4.63 -4.68
C GLN A 108 -1.43 -3.65 -5.07
N LYS A 109 -1.13 -2.36 -5.17
CA LYS A 109 -2.13 -1.37 -5.56
C LYS A 109 -2.66 -1.62 -6.97
N ALA A 110 -1.79 -1.97 -7.92
CA ALA A 110 -2.21 -2.29 -9.27
C ALA A 110 -3.13 -3.53 -9.32
N VAL A 111 -2.80 -4.58 -8.56
CA VAL A 111 -3.64 -5.78 -8.46
C VAL A 111 -4.99 -5.45 -7.82
N LEU A 112 -4.99 -4.65 -6.75
CA LEU A 112 -6.23 -4.23 -6.10
C LEU A 112 -7.12 -3.41 -7.04
N GLU A 113 -6.54 -2.48 -7.80
CA GLU A 113 -7.27 -1.65 -8.77
C GLU A 113 -7.91 -2.50 -9.88
N ASP A 114 -7.21 -3.51 -10.41
CA ASP A 114 -7.78 -4.47 -11.37
C ASP A 114 -8.96 -5.24 -10.77
N LEU A 115 -8.81 -5.76 -9.55
CA LEU A 115 -9.85 -6.50 -8.86
C LEU A 115 -11.07 -5.62 -8.55
N GLU A 116 -10.87 -4.37 -8.11
CA GLU A 116 -11.98 -3.43 -7.88
C GLU A 116 -12.68 -3.04 -9.18
N GLY A 117 -11.93 -2.91 -10.29
CA GLY A 117 -12.50 -2.72 -11.62
C GLY A 117 -13.39 -3.91 -12.05
N LYS A 118 -12.93 -5.14 -11.82
CA LYS A 118 -13.73 -6.36 -12.07
C LYS A 118 -14.97 -6.44 -11.18
N LYS A 119 -14.84 -6.10 -9.90
CA LYS A 119 -15.94 -6.03 -8.92
C LYS A 119 -17.04 -5.10 -9.42
N LEU A 120 -16.66 -3.89 -9.84
CA LEU A 120 -17.59 -2.91 -10.41
C LEU A 120 -18.25 -3.40 -11.71
N ALA A 121 -17.46 -3.95 -12.64
CA ALA A 121 -17.98 -4.48 -13.90
C ALA A 121 -19.01 -5.60 -13.66
N ARG A 122 -18.78 -6.48 -12.69
CA ARG A 122 -19.70 -7.57 -12.36
C ARG A 122 -20.99 -7.06 -11.72
N SER A 123 -20.91 -6.06 -10.84
CA SER A 123 -22.10 -5.41 -10.27
C SER A 123 -22.97 -4.77 -11.36
N ASN A 124 -22.35 -4.10 -12.35
CA ASN A 124 -23.08 -3.50 -13.47
C ASN A 124 -23.81 -4.56 -14.32
N ILE A 125 -23.16 -5.70 -14.61
CA ILE A 125 -23.77 -6.81 -15.36
C ILE A 125 -24.96 -7.39 -14.58
N LEU A 126 -24.79 -7.64 -13.27
CA LEU A 126 -25.85 -8.19 -12.43
C LEU A 126 -27.06 -7.26 -12.37
N SER A 127 -26.81 -5.95 -12.20
CA SER A 127 -27.85 -4.92 -12.18
C SER A 127 -28.62 -4.88 -13.51
N ALA A 128 -27.90 -4.90 -14.65
CA ALA A 128 -28.54 -4.94 -15.97
C ALA A 128 -29.40 -6.20 -16.16
N LYS A 129 -28.91 -7.37 -15.70
CA LYS A 129 -29.65 -8.63 -15.79
C LYS A 129 -30.90 -8.66 -14.89
N ALA A 130 -30.85 -8.04 -13.72
CA ALA A 130 -32.03 -7.89 -12.87
C ALA A 130 -33.13 -7.06 -13.54
N VAL A 131 -32.74 -5.97 -14.22
CA VAL A 131 -33.67 -5.14 -15.00
C VAL A 131 -34.28 -5.93 -16.16
N GLU A 132 -33.46 -6.66 -16.94
CA GLU A 132 -33.93 -7.51 -18.04
C GLU A 132 -34.89 -8.60 -17.58
N LEU A 133 -34.58 -9.29 -16.47
CA LEU A 133 -35.44 -10.32 -15.89
C LEU A 133 -36.80 -9.75 -15.47
N THR A 134 -36.80 -8.56 -14.87
CA THR A 134 -38.02 -7.85 -14.46
C THR A 134 -38.87 -7.49 -15.67
N ALA A 135 -38.26 -7.00 -16.76
CA ALA A 135 -38.96 -6.67 -17.99
C ALA A 135 -39.59 -7.91 -18.64
N LEU A 136 -38.82 -8.99 -18.81
CA LEU A 136 -39.31 -10.25 -19.37
C LEU A 136 -40.46 -10.83 -18.54
N PHE A 137 -40.38 -10.74 -17.20
CA PHE A 137 -41.46 -11.20 -16.33
C PHE A 137 -42.75 -10.41 -16.57
N ASN A 138 -42.67 -9.08 -16.68
CA ASN A 138 -43.82 -8.23 -16.95
C ASN A 138 -44.43 -8.51 -18.35
N GLU A 139 -43.61 -8.79 -19.36
CA GLU A 139 -44.08 -9.13 -20.71
C GLU A 139 -44.76 -10.50 -20.78
N LEU A 140 -44.30 -11.48 -19.99
CA LEU A 140 -44.86 -12.82 -19.93
C LEU A 140 -46.20 -12.89 -19.17
N ASP A 141 -46.42 -12.01 -18.19
CA ASP A 141 -47.62 -12.02 -17.32
C ASP A 141 -48.93 -11.93 -18.13
N ASP A 142 -48.92 -11.24 -19.28
CA ASP A 142 -50.09 -11.07 -20.15
C ASP A 142 -50.44 -12.31 -21.00
N ALA A 143 -49.55 -13.29 -21.12
CA ALA A 143 -49.69 -14.46 -22.01
C ALA A 143 -49.90 -15.79 -21.27
N LEU A 144 -49.93 -15.78 -19.93
CA LEU A 144 -49.87 -16.98 -19.10
C LEU A 144 -51.19 -17.28 -18.39
N THR A 145 -51.45 -18.56 -18.11
CA THR A 145 -52.51 -18.93 -17.17
C THR A 145 -52.11 -18.54 -15.74
N ALA A 146 -53.09 -18.33 -14.86
CA ALA A 146 -52.84 -17.87 -13.48
C ALA A 146 -51.84 -18.74 -12.69
N GLU A 147 -51.84 -20.06 -12.91
CA GLU A 147 -50.90 -20.98 -12.27
C GLU A 147 -49.48 -20.91 -12.85
N GLN A 148 -49.36 -20.70 -14.17
CA GLN A 148 -48.06 -20.49 -14.81
C GLN A 148 -47.45 -19.15 -14.42
N ALA A 149 -48.25 -18.08 -14.37
CA ALA A 149 -47.83 -16.77 -13.89
C ALA A 149 -47.36 -16.83 -12.43
N LYS A 150 -48.11 -17.52 -11.55
CA LYS A 150 -47.74 -17.70 -10.13
C LYS A 150 -46.43 -18.48 -9.94
N PHE A 151 -46.23 -19.56 -10.71
CA PHE A 151 -44.99 -20.33 -10.68
C PHE A 151 -43.80 -19.49 -11.16
N LEU A 152 -43.93 -18.82 -12.29
CA LEU A 152 -42.88 -17.97 -12.86
C LEU A 152 -42.56 -16.79 -11.93
N ARG A 153 -43.56 -16.19 -11.26
CA ARG A 153 -43.34 -15.13 -10.27
C ARG A 153 -42.47 -15.61 -9.12
N THR A 154 -42.79 -16.80 -8.60
CA THR A 154 -42.02 -17.42 -7.51
C THR A 154 -40.56 -17.68 -7.91
N VAL A 155 -40.32 -18.15 -9.14
CA VAL A 155 -38.96 -18.39 -9.66
C VAL A 155 -38.23 -17.07 -9.93
N SER A 156 -38.93 -16.05 -10.44
CA SER A 156 -38.40 -14.72 -10.69
C SER A 156 -37.95 -14.05 -9.38
N ASP A 157 -38.83 -14.01 -8.38
CA ASP A 157 -38.55 -13.43 -7.06
C ASP A 157 -37.37 -14.13 -6.37
N PHE A 158 -37.31 -15.47 -6.47
CA PHE A 158 -36.17 -16.23 -5.97
C PHE A 158 -34.87 -15.86 -6.68
N THR A 159 -34.90 -15.72 -8.01
CA THR A 159 -33.73 -15.41 -8.83
C THR A 159 -33.26 -13.97 -8.60
N LEU A 160 -34.17 -13.00 -8.54
CA LEU A 160 -33.89 -11.62 -8.18
C LEU A 160 -33.29 -11.53 -6.77
N GLY A 161 -33.89 -12.19 -5.79
CA GLY A 161 -33.36 -12.23 -4.43
C GLY A 161 -31.96 -12.85 -4.35
N ARG A 162 -31.64 -13.83 -5.21
CA ARG A 162 -30.27 -14.37 -5.34
C ARG A 162 -29.33 -13.35 -5.98
N ILE A 163 -29.74 -12.67 -7.05
CA ILE A 163 -28.94 -11.63 -7.72
C ILE A 163 -28.65 -10.48 -6.76
N GLU A 164 -29.65 -9.98 -6.04
CA GLU A 164 -29.50 -8.92 -5.03
C GLU A 164 -28.55 -9.34 -3.91
N GLN A 165 -28.63 -10.58 -3.44
CA GLN A 165 -27.71 -11.10 -2.42
C GLN A 165 -26.28 -11.23 -2.94
N PHE A 166 -26.07 -11.63 -4.20
CA PHE A 166 -24.75 -11.63 -4.81
C PHE A 166 -24.21 -10.21 -5.01
N ASP A 167 -25.07 -9.29 -5.47
CA ASP A 167 -24.70 -7.91 -5.73
C ASP A 167 -24.37 -7.15 -4.42
N ALA A 168 -25.13 -7.38 -3.34
CA ALA A 168 -24.82 -6.84 -2.02
C ALA A 168 -23.43 -7.28 -1.52
N ARG A 169 -23.11 -8.58 -1.65
CA ARG A 169 -21.79 -9.13 -1.31
C ARG A 169 -20.65 -8.57 -2.18
N ILE A 170 -20.97 -8.11 -3.38
CA ILE A 170 -20.05 -7.49 -4.34
C ILE A 170 -20.06 -5.95 -4.19
N ARG A 171 -20.84 -5.34 -3.28
CA ARG A 171 -20.82 -3.88 -3.04
C ARG A 171 -20.24 -3.50 -1.68
N ASP A 172 -20.44 -4.32 -0.65
CA ASP A 172 -19.81 -4.17 0.68
C ASP A 172 -18.27 -4.34 0.61
#